data_AF-A0A5C2FIB8-F1
#
_entry.id   AF-A0A5C2FIB8-F1
#
_cell.length_a   1.000
_cell.length_b   1.000
_cell.length_c   1.000
_cell.angle_alpha   90.00
_cell.angle_beta   90.00
_cell.angle_gamma   90.00
#
_symmetry.space_group_name_H-M   'P 1'
#
loop_
_entity.id
_entity.type
_entity.pdbx_description
1 polymer ?
#
loop_
_entity_poly.entity_id
_entity_poly.type
_entity_poly.pdbx_seq_one_letter_code
_entity_poly.pdbx_strand_id
1 'polypeptide(L)'
;MNEETHEPVNDPGAQHVIGVGPWEGELPTDGRYDPQLLAEGDRRNVADKYRYWTMGAIIADLDERRHDFHIAIENWQHDMNIGTVVRSANAFLAKEVHIIGRRRWNRRGAMVTDRYQHVRHHATVEEFVAWAEGEGLTILGIDIFPDSVPLETYDLPKNCVLVFGQEGPGLSPEVHAAAKDTLSIEQFGSTRSINAASAAGIAMHAWVRRHVFGQKVG
;
A
#
# COMPACT_ATOMS: atom_id res chain seq x y z
N MET A 1 14.92 -29.65 45.11
CA MET A 1 14.02 -28.57 44.65
C MET A 1 14.14 -28.55 43.15
N ASN A 2 13.15 -29.11 42.46
CA ASN A 2 13.09 -29.15 41.00
C ASN A 2 12.40 -27.86 40.55
N GLU A 3 13.09 -27.04 39.77
CA GLU A 3 12.46 -25.96 39.02
C GLU A 3 11.93 -26.56 37.70
N GLU A 4 10.62 -26.73 37.61
CA GLU A 4 9.94 -27.04 36.36
C GLU A 4 9.89 -25.77 35.51
N THR A 5 10.65 -25.77 34.42
CA THR A 5 10.53 -24.80 33.34
C THR A 5 9.20 -25.03 32.61
N HIS A 6 8.25 -24.10 32.77
CA HIS A 6 7.05 -24.03 31.94
C HIS A 6 7.43 -23.60 30.52
N GLU A 7 7.60 -24.56 29.61
CA GLU A 7 7.58 -24.25 28.18
C GLU A 7 6.14 -23.89 27.77
N PRO A 8 5.93 -22.84 26.95
CA PRO A 8 4.60 -22.54 26.45
C PRO A 8 4.17 -23.63 25.49
N VAL A 9 3.10 -24.34 25.86
CA VAL A 9 2.43 -25.32 25.00
C VAL A 9 1.86 -24.57 23.80
N ASN A 10 2.53 -24.72 22.65
CA ASN A 10 2.06 -24.17 21.39
C ASN A 10 0.94 -25.09 20.88
N ASP A 11 -0.32 -24.74 21.15
CA ASP A 11 -1.50 -25.50 20.71
C ASP A 11 -1.65 -25.39 19.17
N PRO A 12 -1.42 -26.47 18.41
CA PRO A 12 -1.54 -26.46 16.95
C PRO A 12 -2.99 -26.35 16.45
N GLY A 13 -3.97 -26.39 17.36
CA GLY A 13 -5.41 -26.41 17.08
C GLY A 13 -6.16 -25.10 17.33
N ALA A 14 -5.50 -24.05 17.83
CA ALA A 14 -6.12 -22.74 17.95
C ALA A 14 -6.40 -22.17 16.55
N GLN A 15 -7.61 -22.41 16.03
CA GLN A 15 -8.12 -21.66 14.88
C GLN A 15 -7.97 -20.18 15.22
N HIS A 16 -7.07 -19.50 14.50
CA HIS A 16 -6.92 -18.06 14.66
C HIS A 16 -8.26 -17.43 14.26
N VAL A 17 -9.11 -17.12 15.24
CA VAL A 17 -10.43 -16.54 15.01
C VAL A 17 -10.17 -15.13 14.49
N ILE A 18 -10.32 -14.95 13.17
CA ILE A 18 -10.19 -13.63 12.57
C ILE A 18 -11.40 -12.81 12.98
N GLY A 19 -11.14 -11.77 13.77
CA GLY A 19 -12.16 -10.83 14.22
C GLY A 19 -12.63 -11.05 15.65
N VAL A 20 -13.72 -10.37 15.98
CA VAL A 20 -14.28 -10.30 17.33
C VAL A 20 -15.76 -10.64 17.29
N GLY A 21 -16.27 -11.21 18.38
CA GLY A 21 -17.70 -11.46 18.57
C GLY A 21 -18.50 -10.17 18.79
N PRO A 22 -19.81 -10.29 19.06
CA PRO A 22 -20.64 -9.18 19.48
C PRO A 22 -20.01 -8.38 20.63
N TRP A 23 -20.32 -7.10 20.70
CA TRP A 23 -19.89 -6.23 21.79
C TRP A 23 -20.46 -6.72 23.12
N GLU A 24 -19.58 -6.83 24.12
CA GLU A 24 -19.97 -7.20 25.48
C GLU A 24 -19.98 -5.97 26.39
N GLY A 25 -21.07 -5.79 27.13
CA GLY A 25 -21.24 -4.67 28.06
C GLY A 25 -22.11 -3.54 27.51
N GLU A 26 -21.90 -2.33 28.04
CA GLU A 26 -22.67 -1.14 27.65
C GLU A 26 -22.31 -0.71 26.22
N LEU A 27 -23.32 -0.51 25.37
CA LEU A 27 -23.11 -0.15 23.97
C LEU A 27 -22.52 1.27 23.86
N PRO A 28 -21.46 1.47 23.05
CA PRO A 28 -20.94 2.81 22.82
C PRO A 28 -21.96 3.66 22.06
N THR A 29 -22.02 4.95 22.39
CA THR A 29 -22.96 5.93 21.81
C THR A 29 -22.33 6.81 20.74
N ASP A 30 -21.01 6.70 20.53
CA ASP A 30 -20.28 7.47 19.52
C ASP A 30 -20.66 7.01 18.10
N GLY A 31 -20.94 7.97 17.21
CA GLY A 31 -21.35 7.72 15.82
C GLY A 31 -20.31 7.02 14.95
N ARG A 32 -19.07 6.84 15.43
CA ARG A 32 -18.04 6.06 14.74
C ARG A 32 -18.34 4.57 14.72
N TYR A 33 -19.11 4.06 15.67
CA TYR A 33 -19.40 2.62 15.79
C TYR A 33 -20.59 2.21 14.92
N ASP A 34 -20.46 1.06 14.27
CA ASP A 34 -21.48 0.46 13.43
C ASP A 34 -22.40 -0.45 14.29
N PRO A 35 -23.70 -0.14 14.40
CA PRO A 35 -24.63 -0.91 15.24
C PRO A 35 -24.72 -2.40 14.85
N GLN A 36 -24.59 -2.73 13.56
CA GLN A 36 -24.65 -4.12 13.12
C GLN A 36 -23.40 -4.87 13.55
N LEU A 37 -22.22 -4.26 13.41
CA LEU A 37 -20.98 -4.89 13.85
C LEU A 37 -20.94 -5.07 15.37
N LEU A 38 -21.47 -4.12 16.14
CA LEU A 38 -21.60 -4.26 17.59
C LEU A 38 -22.52 -5.44 17.95
N ALA A 39 -23.62 -5.65 17.21
CA ALA A 39 -24.58 -6.71 17.51
C ALA A 39 -24.13 -8.11 17.04
N GLU A 40 -23.46 -8.21 15.89
CA GLU A 40 -23.14 -9.48 15.22
C GLU A 40 -21.66 -9.89 15.36
N GLY A 41 -20.81 -8.95 15.77
CA GLY A 41 -19.36 -9.07 15.75
C GLY A 41 -18.72 -8.54 14.46
N ASP A 42 -17.41 -8.37 14.50
CA ASP A 42 -16.64 -7.80 13.40
C ASP A 42 -15.54 -8.76 12.94
N ARG A 43 -15.78 -9.40 11.80
CA ARG A 43 -14.87 -10.34 11.13
C ARG A 43 -14.03 -9.71 10.02
N ARG A 44 -14.08 -8.39 9.83
CA ARG A 44 -13.33 -7.71 8.76
C ARG A 44 -11.83 -7.84 9.01
N ASN A 45 -11.02 -7.74 7.96
CA ASN A 45 -9.56 -7.72 8.09
C ASN A 45 -9.07 -6.29 8.40
N VAL A 46 -9.34 -5.81 9.62
CA VAL A 46 -8.93 -4.49 10.12
C VAL A 46 -8.13 -4.66 11.42
N ALA A 47 -7.28 -3.69 11.72
CA ALA A 47 -6.56 -3.67 13.00
C ALA A 47 -7.54 -3.56 14.17
N ASP A 48 -7.14 -4.09 15.34
CA ASP A 48 -8.04 -4.22 16.48
C ASP A 48 -8.62 -2.88 16.98
N LYS A 49 -7.87 -1.78 16.83
CA LYS A 49 -8.37 -0.44 17.18
C LYS A 49 -9.59 0.01 16.35
N TYR A 50 -9.80 -0.57 15.18
CA TYR A 50 -10.89 -0.22 14.25
C TYR A 50 -12.07 -1.20 14.32
N ARG A 51 -12.03 -2.17 15.23
CA ARG A 51 -13.14 -3.11 15.38
C ARG A 51 -14.42 -2.34 15.69
N TYR A 52 -15.49 -2.79 15.05
CA TYR A 52 -16.82 -2.21 15.14
C TYR A 52 -16.96 -0.81 14.53
N TRP A 53 -15.88 -0.17 14.06
CA TRP A 53 -16.00 1.16 13.46
C TRP A 53 -16.67 1.06 12.09
N THR A 54 -17.49 2.05 11.78
CA THR A 54 -17.99 2.25 10.42
C THR A 54 -16.82 2.43 9.47
N MET A 55 -17.02 2.02 8.21
CA MET A 55 -15.99 2.21 7.18
C MET A 55 -15.58 3.69 7.04
N GLY A 56 -16.55 4.61 7.11
CA GLY A 56 -16.29 6.05 7.04
C GLY A 56 -15.42 6.57 8.19
N ALA A 57 -15.65 6.09 9.41
CA ALA A 57 -14.82 6.46 10.56
C ALA A 57 -13.37 5.97 10.42
N ILE A 58 -13.18 4.76 9.88
CA ILE A 58 -11.84 4.23 9.59
C ILE A 58 -11.15 5.11 8.54
N ILE A 59 -11.83 5.45 7.44
CA ILE A 59 -11.26 6.31 6.38
C ILE A 59 -10.87 7.67 6.97
N ALA A 60 -11.73 8.29 7.77
CA ALA A 60 -11.44 9.58 8.40
C ALA A 60 -10.19 9.53 9.29
N ASP A 61 -10.05 8.53 10.16
CA ASP A 61 -8.86 8.37 11.02
C ASP A 61 -7.58 8.09 10.23
N LEU A 62 -7.68 7.36 9.11
CA LEU A 62 -6.54 7.15 8.22
C LEU A 62 -6.14 8.47 7.54
N ASP A 63 -7.11 9.24 7.04
CA ASP A 63 -6.89 10.48 6.29
C ASP A 63 -6.17 11.56 7.10
N GLU A 64 -6.34 11.59 8.43
CA GLU A 64 -5.59 12.47 9.34
C GLU A 64 -4.08 12.19 9.37
N ARG A 65 -3.65 10.99 8.95
CA ARG A 65 -2.28 10.49 9.15
C ARG A 65 -1.62 10.00 7.86
N ARG A 66 -2.31 10.08 6.72
CA ARG A 66 -1.73 9.69 5.43
C ARG A 66 -0.47 10.49 5.14
N HIS A 67 0.50 9.77 4.62
CA HIS A 67 1.75 10.34 4.15
C HIS A 67 1.55 11.07 2.82
N ASP A 68 2.51 11.92 2.45
CA ASP A 68 2.42 12.78 1.26
C ASP A 68 2.87 12.07 -0.04
N PHE A 69 3.22 10.78 0.05
CA PHE A 69 3.54 9.99 -1.14
C PHE A 69 2.32 9.27 -1.70
N HIS A 70 2.33 9.11 -3.02
CA HIS A 70 1.33 8.42 -3.81
C HIS A 70 1.95 7.20 -4.51
N ILE A 71 1.11 6.28 -4.95
CA ILE A 71 1.52 5.13 -5.77
C ILE A 71 0.74 5.16 -7.07
N ALA A 72 1.40 4.92 -8.20
CA ALA A 72 0.74 4.76 -9.48
C ALA A 72 1.14 3.43 -10.14
N ILE A 73 0.21 2.79 -10.83
CA ILE A 73 0.45 1.50 -11.50
C ILE A 73 -0.20 1.52 -12.88
N GLU A 74 0.58 1.14 -13.89
CA GLU A 74 0.07 0.94 -15.25
C GLU A 74 -0.72 -0.37 -15.38
N ASN A 75 -1.91 -0.30 -15.98
CA ASN A 75 -2.83 -1.43 -16.12
C ASN A 75 -3.29 -1.62 -17.58
N TRP A 76 -2.40 -2.10 -18.44
CA TRP A 76 -2.70 -2.27 -19.87
C TRP A 76 -3.24 -3.66 -20.25
N GLN A 77 -2.90 -4.71 -19.49
CA GLN A 77 -3.24 -6.11 -19.77
C GLN A 77 -3.82 -6.86 -18.55
N HIS A 78 -4.43 -6.14 -17.60
CA HIS A 78 -4.95 -6.68 -16.34
C HIS A 78 -3.86 -7.25 -15.44
N ASP A 79 -3.16 -6.35 -14.74
CA ASP A 79 -2.11 -6.75 -13.80
C ASP A 79 -2.70 -7.39 -12.52
N MET A 80 -2.13 -8.53 -12.15
CA MET A 80 -2.58 -9.33 -11.00
C MET A 80 -2.08 -8.77 -9.66
N ASN A 81 -1.08 -7.89 -9.68
CA ASN A 81 -0.39 -7.34 -8.51
C ASN A 81 -1.12 -6.13 -7.92
N ILE A 82 -2.00 -5.45 -8.69
CA ILE A 82 -2.63 -4.19 -8.27
C ILE A 82 -3.32 -4.32 -6.90
N GLY A 83 -4.06 -5.40 -6.66
CA GLY A 83 -4.69 -5.60 -5.35
C GLY A 83 -3.70 -5.69 -4.20
N THR A 84 -2.58 -6.39 -4.39
CA THR A 84 -1.53 -6.48 -3.37
C THR A 84 -0.88 -5.11 -3.15
N VAL A 85 -0.64 -4.33 -4.20
CA VAL A 85 -0.10 -2.97 -4.07
C VAL A 85 -1.07 -2.05 -3.33
N VAL A 86 -2.37 -2.09 -3.63
CA VAL A 86 -3.40 -1.32 -2.91
C VAL A 86 -3.42 -1.66 -1.43
N ARG A 87 -3.28 -2.95 -1.08
CA ARG A 87 -3.18 -3.39 0.31
C ARG A 87 -1.93 -2.83 0.99
N SER A 88 -0.77 -2.94 0.36
CA SER A 88 0.49 -2.37 0.89
C SER A 88 0.42 -0.85 1.03
N ALA A 89 -0.19 -0.16 0.07
CA ALA A 89 -0.40 1.29 0.11
C ALA A 89 -1.28 1.71 1.30
N ASN A 90 -2.33 0.96 1.62
CA ASN A 90 -3.11 1.21 2.83
C ASN A 90 -2.29 0.95 4.10
N ALA A 91 -1.54 -0.15 4.15
CA ALA A 91 -0.71 -0.50 5.29
C ALA A 91 0.39 0.54 5.59
N PHE A 92 0.99 1.10 4.54
CA PHE A 92 1.98 2.19 4.65
C PHE A 92 1.36 3.59 4.61
N LEU A 93 0.03 3.72 4.70
CA LEU A 93 -0.68 5.01 4.70
C LEU A 93 -0.30 5.94 3.52
N ALA A 94 -0.11 5.38 2.33
CA ALA A 94 0.00 6.16 1.10
C ALA A 94 -1.23 7.07 0.93
N LYS A 95 -1.02 8.27 0.38
CA LYS A 95 -2.07 9.28 0.20
C LYS A 95 -3.21 8.76 -0.68
N GLU A 96 -2.86 8.26 -1.85
CA GLU A 96 -3.79 7.75 -2.86
C GLU A 96 -3.05 6.77 -3.79
N VAL A 97 -3.79 5.81 -4.34
CA VAL A 97 -3.32 4.88 -5.38
C VAL A 97 -3.93 5.26 -6.73
N HIS A 98 -3.10 5.34 -7.76
CA HIS A 98 -3.48 5.75 -9.09
C HIS A 98 -3.39 4.55 -10.05
N ILE A 99 -4.48 4.25 -10.73
CA ILE A 99 -4.52 3.21 -11.76
C ILE A 99 -4.52 3.91 -13.12
N ILE A 100 -3.47 3.70 -13.91
CA ILE A 100 -3.30 4.29 -15.23
C ILE A 100 -3.71 3.27 -16.29
N GLY A 101 -4.52 3.69 -17.28
CA GLY A 101 -4.97 2.81 -18.36
C GLY A 101 -6.32 2.16 -18.07
N ARG A 102 -6.41 0.82 -18.03
CA ARG A 102 -7.70 0.14 -17.84
C ARG A 102 -8.27 0.42 -16.45
N ARG A 103 -9.53 0.86 -16.41
CA ARG A 103 -10.24 1.13 -15.14
C ARG A 103 -10.46 -0.10 -14.26
N ARG A 104 -10.64 -1.27 -14.87
CA ARG A 104 -10.89 -2.54 -14.14
C ARG A 104 -9.56 -3.24 -13.85
N TRP A 105 -9.36 -3.58 -12.59
CA TRP A 105 -8.16 -4.23 -12.08
C TRP A 105 -8.52 -5.36 -11.11
N ASN A 106 -7.57 -6.26 -10.83
CA ASN A 106 -7.81 -7.41 -9.97
C ASN A 106 -7.74 -7.03 -8.48
N ARG A 107 -8.89 -7.04 -7.81
CA ARG A 107 -9.04 -6.70 -6.38
C ARG A 107 -8.71 -7.83 -5.41
N ARG A 108 -8.47 -9.06 -5.89
CA ARG A 108 -8.31 -10.23 -5.03
C ARG A 108 -7.20 -10.05 -4.01
N GLY A 109 -6.05 -9.51 -4.42
CA GLY A 109 -4.92 -9.23 -3.53
C GLY A 109 -5.18 -8.15 -2.48
N ALA A 110 -6.19 -7.29 -2.69
CA ALA A 110 -6.51 -6.19 -1.78
C ALA A 110 -7.13 -6.68 -0.47
N MET A 111 -7.75 -7.87 -0.45
CA MET A 111 -8.43 -8.41 0.74
C MET A 111 -9.44 -7.41 1.33
N VAL A 112 -10.22 -6.74 0.45
CA VAL A 112 -11.22 -5.70 0.78
C VAL A 112 -10.63 -4.39 1.29
N THR A 113 -9.30 -4.29 1.41
CA THR A 113 -8.59 -3.09 1.87
C THR A 113 -8.78 -1.90 0.91
N ASP A 114 -9.12 -2.18 -0.35
CA ASP A 114 -9.46 -1.17 -1.36
C ASP A 114 -10.64 -0.28 -0.94
N ARG A 115 -11.48 -0.72 0.00
CA ARG A 115 -12.56 0.10 0.55
C ARG A 115 -12.11 1.17 1.53
N TYR A 116 -10.91 1.05 2.10
CA TYR A 116 -10.34 2.00 3.05
C TYR A 116 -9.18 2.82 2.45
N GLN A 117 -8.92 2.66 1.16
CA GLN A 117 -7.85 3.35 0.45
C GLN A 117 -8.46 4.20 -0.67
N HIS A 118 -7.94 5.41 -0.85
CA HIS A 118 -8.27 6.25 -2.00
C HIS A 118 -7.65 5.64 -3.25
N VAL A 119 -8.49 5.39 -4.26
CA VAL A 119 -8.07 4.85 -5.56
C VAL A 119 -8.62 5.72 -6.67
N ARG A 120 -7.72 6.36 -7.43
CA ARG A 120 -8.04 7.18 -8.59
C ARG A 120 -7.75 6.43 -9.87
N HIS A 121 -8.56 6.66 -10.89
CA HIS A 121 -8.33 6.14 -12.24
C HIS A 121 -7.95 7.29 -13.17
N HIS A 122 -6.94 7.04 -14.00
CA HIS A 122 -6.53 7.90 -15.11
C HIS A 122 -6.59 7.07 -16.39
N ALA A 123 -7.23 7.57 -17.44
CA ALA A 123 -7.41 6.83 -18.67
C ALA A 123 -6.10 6.70 -19.46
N THR A 124 -5.23 7.72 -19.37
CA THR A 124 -3.96 7.77 -20.07
C THR A 124 -2.82 8.25 -19.17
N VAL A 125 -1.57 8.10 -19.66
CA VAL A 125 -0.38 8.59 -18.96
C VAL A 125 -0.39 10.12 -18.90
N GLU A 126 -0.83 10.79 -19.96
CA GLU A 126 -0.90 12.26 -20.03
C GLU A 126 -1.85 12.83 -18.97
N GLU A 127 -3.02 12.22 -18.77
CA GLU A 127 -3.95 12.61 -17.71
C GLU A 127 -3.32 12.47 -16.32
N PHE A 128 -2.60 11.36 -16.09
CA PHE A 128 -1.90 11.12 -14.84
C PHE A 128 -0.79 12.16 -14.59
N VAL A 129 0.04 12.44 -15.60
CA VAL A 129 1.14 13.41 -15.51
C VAL A 129 0.59 14.80 -15.23
N ALA A 130 -0.43 15.25 -15.99
CA ALA A 130 -1.06 16.55 -15.77
C ALA A 130 -1.65 16.67 -14.36
N TRP A 131 -2.24 15.59 -13.82
CA TRP A 131 -2.70 15.56 -12.44
C TRP A 131 -1.54 15.68 -11.45
N ALA A 132 -0.47 14.90 -11.61
CA ALA A 132 0.67 14.90 -10.69
C ALA A 132 1.39 16.26 -10.66
N GLU A 133 1.53 16.91 -11.81
CA GLU A 133 2.07 18.27 -11.94
C GLU A 133 1.16 19.29 -11.24
N GLY A 134 -0.16 19.18 -11.42
CA GLY A 134 -1.14 20.04 -10.76
C GLY A 134 -1.12 19.95 -9.23
N GLU A 135 -0.79 18.77 -8.70
CA GLU A 135 -0.61 18.53 -7.26
C GLU A 135 0.82 18.85 -6.77
N GLY A 136 1.73 19.22 -7.66
CA GLY A 136 3.13 19.52 -7.33
C GLY A 136 3.93 18.29 -6.88
N LEU A 137 3.58 17.09 -7.35
CA LEU A 137 4.24 15.84 -7.00
C LEU A 137 5.43 15.55 -7.92
N THR A 138 6.54 15.11 -7.34
CA THR A 138 7.65 14.53 -8.14
C THR A 138 7.27 13.14 -8.63
N ILE A 139 7.28 12.92 -9.95
CA ILE A 139 7.07 11.61 -10.55
C ILE A 139 8.39 10.83 -10.53
N LEU A 140 8.40 9.65 -9.90
CA LEU A 140 9.54 8.74 -9.88
C LEU A 140 9.11 7.39 -10.45
N GLY A 141 9.77 6.93 -11.51
CA GLY A 141 9.55 5.59 -12.05
C GLY A 141 10.27 4.55 -11.18
N ILE A 142 9.68 3.38 -10.98
CA ILE A 142 10.34 2.23 -10.34
C ILE A 142 10.42 1.08 -11.35
N ASP A 143 11.60 0.92 -11.96
CA ASP A 143 11.90 -0.12 -12.93
C ASP A 143 13.41 -0.23 -13.20
N ILE A 144 13.82 -1.13 -14.09
CA ILE A 144 15.22 -1.38 -14.45
C ILE A 144 15.47 -0.87 -15.87
N PHE A 145 15.98 0.36 -15.97
CA PHE A 145 16.50 0.96 -17.20
C PHE A 145 18.01 1.18 -17.10
N PRO A 146 18.73 1.32 -18.23
CA PRO A 146 20.18 1.59 -18.23
C PRO A 146 20.60 2.85 -17.45
N ASP A 147 19.69 3.82 -17.33
CA ASP A 147 19.87 5.09 -16.63
C ASP A 147 19.25 5.11 -15.23
N SER A 148 18.74 3.97 -14.74
CA SER A 148 18.13 3.90 -13.41
C SER A 148 19.14 4.12 -12.29
N VAL A 149 18.72 4.86 -11.27
CA VAL A 149 19.50 5.11 -10.05
C VAL A 149 19.09 4.09 -8.98
N PRO A 150 20.04 3.49 -8.23
CA PRO A 150 19.69 2.61 -7.12
C PRO A 150 18.80 3.31 -6.08
N LEU A 151 17.65 2.72 -5.77
CA LEU A 151 16.69 3.24 -4.79
C LEU A 151 17.35 3.46 -3.43
N GLU A 152 18.27 2.58 -3.06
CA GLU A 152 18.99 2.58 -1.79
C GLU A 152 19.87 3.83 -1.60
N THR A 153 20.24 4.50 -2.70
CA THR A 153 21.10 5.69 -2.71
C THR A 153 20.34 6.98 -3.05
N TYR A 154 19.02 6.91 -3.22
CA TYR A 154 18.22 8.05 -3.66
C TYR A 154 17.54 8.77 -2.49
N ASP A 155 17.71 10.09 -2.40
CA ASP A 155 17.03 10.91 -1.38
C ASP A 155 15.58 11.19 -1.82
N LEU A 156 14.68 10.26 -1.49
CA LEU A 156 13.28 10.32 -1.91
C LEU A 156 12.61 11.64 -1.47
N PRO A 157 11.98 12.40 -2.38
CA PRO A 157 11.19 13.57 -2.01
C PRO A 157 10.02 13.20 -1.11
N LYS A 158 9.63 14.11 -0.24
CA LYS A 158 8.46 13.91 0.62
C LYS A 158 7.16 13.83 -0.20
N ASN A 159 7.00 14.75 -1.15
CA ASN A 159 5.83 14.85 -2.02
C ASN A 159 6.17 14.22 -3.38
N CYS A 160 5.84 12.94 -3.55
CA CYS A 160 6.14 12.22 -4.77
C CYS A 160 5.07 11.18 -5.10
N VAL A 161 5.08 10.73 -6.36
CA VAL A 161 4.35 9.55 -6.80
C VAL A 161 5.34 8.52 -7.32
N LEU A 162 5.32 7.33 -6.74
CA LEU A 162 6.14 6.19 -7.17
C LEU A 162 5.33 5.40 -8.21
N VAL A 163 5.80 5.38 -9.45
CA VAL A 163 5.10 4.78 -10.58
C VAL A 163 5.69 3.44 -10.94
N PHE A 164 4.84 2.43 -11.02
CA PHE A 164 5.19 1.06 -11.37
C PHE A 164 4.63 0.72 -12.73
N GLY A 165 5.49 0.12 -13.55
CA GLY A 165 5.08 -0.47 -14.81
C GLY A 165 4.22 -1.72 -14.61
N GLN A 166 3.72 -2.24 -15.72
CA GLN A 166 3.00 -3.49 -15.71
C GLN A 166 3.98 -4.68 -15.66
N GLU A 167 3.59 -5.77 -14.99
CA GLU A 167 4.36 -7.02 -15.02
C GLU A 167 4.62 -7.49 -16.46
N GLY A 168 5.90 -7.73 -16.76
CA GLY A 168 6.40 -8.09 -18.10
C GLY A 168 7.09 -6.91 -18.80
N PRO A 169 6.36 -5.99 -19.46
CA PRO A 169 6.95 -4.89 -20.21
C PRO A 169 7.68 -3.85 -19.35
N GLY A 170 7.34 -3.76 -18.06
CA GLY A 170 7.84 -2.67 -17.21
C GLY A 170 7.08 -1.37 -17.46
N LEU A 171 7.72 -0.24 -17.15
CA LEU A 171 7.23 1.11 -17.36
C LEU A 171 7.15 1.41 -18.85
N SER A 172 6.07 2.07 -19.25
CA SER A 172 5.95 2.62 -20.59
C SER A 172 7.00 3.72 -20.84
N PRO A 173 7.46 3.87 -22.10
CA PRO A 173 8.35 4.97 -22.48
C PRO A 173 7.80 6.35 -22.12
N GLU A 174 6.47 6.52 -22.17
CA GLU A 174 5.77 7.75 -21.83
C GLU A 174 5.92 8.10 -20.35
N VAL A 175 5.75 7.12 -19.45
CA VAL A 175 5.97 7.35 -18.02
C VAL A 175 7.46 7.56 -17.73
N HIS A 176 8.34 6.77 -18.35
CA HIS A 176 9.79 6.91 -18.17
C HIS A 176 10.28 8.30 -18.58
N ALA A 177 9.76 8.86 -19.69
CA ALA A 177 10.09 10.20 -20.14
C ALA A 177 9.52 11.32 -19.25
N ALA A 178 8.37 11.09 -18.59
CA ALA A 178 7.75 12.05 -17.68
C ALA A 178 8.33 11.99 -16.24
N ALA A 179 8.94 10.87 -15.87
CA ALA A 179 9.57 10.71 -14.57
C ALA A 179 10.79 11.61 -14.45
N LYS A 180 10.96 12.23 -13.28
CA LYS A 180 12.17 13.00 -12.95
C LYS A 180 13.40 12.09 -12.98
N ASP A 181 13.27 10.92 -12.37
CA ASP A 181 14.27 9.87 -12.31
C ASP A 181 13.55 8.52 -12.32
N THR A 182 14.21 7.50 -12.87
CA THR A 182 13.80 6.10 -12.70
C THR A 182 14.71 5.44 -11.69
N LEU A 183 14.13 4.76 -10.70
CA LEU A 183 14.84 4.10 -9.63
C LEU A 183 14.72 2.58 -9.77
N SER A 184 15.84 1.89 -9.59
CA SER A 184 15.88 0.43 -9.56
C SER A 184 16.15 -0.07 -8.14
N ILE A 185 15.58 -1.22 -7.78
CA ILE A 185 15.94 -1.91 -6.54
C ILE A 185 17.12 -2.81 -6.84
N GLU A 186 18.20 -2.67 -6.10
CA GLU A 186 19.41 -3.45 -6.35
C GLU A 186 19.15 -4.95 -6.12
N GLN A 187 19.61 -5.79 -7.05
CA GLN A 187 19.38 -7.23 -7.02
C GLN A 187 20.71 -7.99 -7.10
N PHE A 188 20.91 -8.91 -6.15
CA PHE A 188 22.14 -9.71 -6.05
C PHE A 188 21.93 -11.18 -6.45
N GLY A 189 20.77 -11.51 -7.02
CA GLY A 189 20.37 -12.86 -7.42
C GLY A 189 20.47 -13.11 -8.92
N SER A 190 19.96 -14.26 -9.38
CA SER A 190 19.96 -14.68 -10.78
C SER A 190 18.71 -14.29 -11.58
N THR A 191 17.69 -13.73 -10.92
CA THR A 191 16.48 -13.25 -11.60
C THR A 191 16.75 -11.94 -12.33
N ARG A 192 15.98 -11.67 -13.39
CA ARG A 192 16.04 -10.39 -14.10
C ARG A 192 15.36 -9.27 -13.30
N SER A 193 14.31 -9.60 -12.58
CA SER A 193 13.53 -8.65 -11.80
C SER A 193 12.82 -9.32 -10.62
N ILE A 194 12.42 -8.48 -9.66
CA ILE A 194 11.52 -8.85 -8.57
C ILE A 194 10.07 -8.62 -8.99
N ASN A 195 9.13 -9.34 -8.37
CA ASN A 195 7.69 -9.11 -8.58
C ASN A 195 7.29 -7.65 -8.29
N ALA A 196 6.40 -7.09 -9.11
CA ALA A 196 5.98 -5.69 -9.04
C ALA A 196 5.34 -5.30 -7.70
N ALA A 197 4.54 -6.18 -7.08
CA ALA A 197 3.99 -5.88 -5.75
C ALA A 197 5.08 -5.84 -4.66
N SER A 198 6.07 -6.72 -4.75
CA SER A 198 7.23 -6.70 -3.86
C SER A 198 8.06 -5.42 -4.06
N ALA A 199 8.32 -5.02 -5.31
CA ALA A 199 8.98 -3.76 -5.62
C ALA A 199 8.24 -2.56 -5.03
N ALA A 200 6.91 -2.52 -5.17
CA ALA A 200 6.09 -1.48 -4.59
C ALA A 200 6.17 -1.44 -3.05
N GLY A 201 6.16 -2.61 -2.40
CA GLY A 201 6.37 -2.72 -0.96
C GLY A 201 7.72 -2.15 -0.52
N ILE A 202 8.80 -2.48 -1.24
CA ILE A 202 10.16 -2.00 -0.94
C ILE A 202 10.24 -0.48 -1.13
N ALA A 203 9.73 0.06 -2.23
CA ALA A 203 9.78 1.49 -2.51
C ALA A 203 8.96 2.32 -1.51
N MET A 204 7.76 1.85 -1.14
CA MET A 204 6.95 2.47 -0.08
C MET A 204 7.69 2.44 1.26
N HIS A 205 8.28 1.31 1.62
CA HIS A 205 9.03 1.20 2.86
C HIS A 205 10.28 2.09 2.85
N ALA A 206 10.97 2.24 1.71
CA ALA A 206 12.11 3.16 1.56
C ALA A 206 11.68 4.60 1.86
N TRP A 207 10.55 5.05 1.32
CA TRP A 207 9.99 6.36 1.66
C TRP A 207 9.69 6.49 3.16
N VAL A 208 9.06 5.48 3.77
CA VAL A 208 8.75 5.47 5.21
C VAL A 208 10.03 5.56 6.04
N ARG A 209 11.08 4.81 5.69
CA ARG A 209 12.36 4.88 6.41
C ARG A 209 12.96 6.28 6.32
N ARG A 210 12.86 6.92 5.15
CA ARG A 210 13.41 8.26 4.93
C ARG A 210 12.66 9.34 5.70
N HIS A 211 11.33 9.32 5.71
CA HIS A 211 10.50 10.44 6.19
C HIS A 211 9.84 10.21 7.55
N VAL A 212 9.61 8.96 7.96
CA VAL A 212 9.06 8.62 9.28
C VAL A 212 10.18 8.32 10.27
N PHE A 213 11.23 7.63 9.83
CA PHE A 213 12.36 7.24 10.69
C PHE A 213 13.62 8.09 10.49
N GLY A 214 13.59 9.08 9.60
CA GLY A 214 14.68 10.03 9.40
C GLY A 214 15.97 9.39 8.88
N GLN A 215 15.90 8.21 8.26
CA GLN A 215 17.08 7.57 7.72
C GLN A 215 17.62 8.39 6.54
N LYS A 216 18.85 8.87 6.67
CA LYS A 216 19.54 9.57 5.60
C LYS A 216 20.14 8.59 4.61
N VAL A 217 20.21 9.02 3.36
CA VAL A 217 21.08 8.43 2.36
C VAL A 217 22.53 8.72 2.77
N GLY A 218 23.38 7.69 2.72
CA GLY A 218 24.79 7.75 3.10
C GLY A 218 25.68 8.37 2.02
#